data_AF-A0A1I5ZCG5-F1
#
_entry.id   AF-A0A1I5ZCG5-F1
#
_cell.length_a   1.000
_cell.length_b   1.000
_cell.length_c   1.000
_cell.angle_alpha   90.00
_cell.angle_beta   90.00
_cell.angle_gamma   90.00
#
_symmetry.space_group_name_H-M   'P 1'
#
loop_
_entity.id
_entity.type
_entity.pdbx_description
1 polymer ?
#
loop_
_entity_poly.entity_id
_entity_poly.type
_entity_poly.pdbx_seq_one_letter_code
_entity_poly.pdbx_strand_id
1 'polypeptide(L)'
;MIGKTGTTQNNASATFVGGTSQLAGAAMVFLPQGGNGGLCDGGPGNVFACGKGTMFGGKTPARTFYTAMKAILDGQPPLALPPADPRYERAR
;
A
#
# COMPACT_ATOMS: atom_id res chain seq x y z
N MET A 1 -10.16 -7.42 -3.98
CA MET A 1 -9.30 -6.44 -3.29
C MET A 1 -8.95 -5.34 -4.27
N ILE A 2 -8.92 -4.10 -3.81
CA ILE A 2 -8.37 -2.94 -4.53
C ILE A 2 -7.11 -2.45 -3.81
N GLY A 3 -6.15 -1.90 -4.55
CA GLY A 3 -4.93 -1.36 -3.96
C GLY A 3 -4.30 -0.28 -4.84
N LYS A 4 -3.62 0.66 -4.20
CA LYS A 4 -2.88 1.73 -4.88
C LYS A 4 -1.55 2.00 -4.20
N THR A 5 -0.51 2.07 -5.02
CA THR A 5 0.81 2.52 -4.63
C THR A 5 0.91 4.05 -4.67
N GLY A 6 1.66 4.63 -3.73
CA GLY A 6 2.09 6.03 -3.77
C GLY A 6 3.59 6.11 -3.51
N THR A 7 4.29 6.98 -4.22
CA THR A 7 5.72 7.26 -4.02
C THR A 7 5.91 8.75 -4.22
N THR A 8 6.58 9.43 -3.29
CA THR A 8 6.90 10.85 -3.47
C THR A 8 8.10 11.00 -4.41
N GLN A 9 8.31 12.24 -4.84
CA GLN A 9 9.55 12.61 -5.54
C GLN A 9 10.77 12.23 -4.69
N ASN A 10 11.86 11.88 -5.36
CA ASN A 10 13.12 11.40 -4.77
C ASN A 10 13.00 10.16 -3.88
N ASN A 11 11.87 9.43 -3.89
CA ASN A 11 11.65 8.24 -3.07
C ASN A 11 11.82 8.49 -1.56
N ALA A 12 11.59 9.73 -1.09
CA ALA A 12 11.70 10.09 0.33
C ALA A 12 10.61 9.45 1.20
N SER A 13 9.47 9.11 0.59
CA SER A 13 8.42 8.32 1.21
C SER A 13 7.67 7.51 0.16
N ALA A 14 7.04 6.43 0.62
CA ALA A 14 6.14 5.64 -0.21
C ALA A 14 5.10 4.96 0.65
N THR A 15 3.97 4.65 0.02
CA THR A 15 2.80 4.09 0.67
C THR A 15 2.13 3.05 -0.20
N PHE A 16 1.40 2.15 0.44
CA PHE A 16 0.41 1.30 -0.20
C PHE A 16 -0.89 1.44 0.58
N VAL A 17 -1.95 1.82 -0.11
CA VAL A 17 -3.31 1.89 0.43
C VAL A 17 -4.13 0.81 -0.26
N GLY A 18 -4.88 0.02 0.50
CA GLY A 18 -5.68 -1.06 -0.07
C GLY A 18 -6.91 -1.39 0.75
N GLY A 19 -7.80 -2.17 0.15
CA GLY A 19 -9.03 -2.59 0.77
C GLY A 19 -9.59 -3.90 0.20
N THR A 20 -10.27 -4.62 1.07
CA THR A 20 -11.21 -5.69 0.78
C THR A 20 -12.63 -5.19 1.09
N SER A 21 -13.64 -6.04 0.88
CA SER A 21 -15.03 -5.68 1.19
C SER A 21 -15.28 -5.45 2.69
N GLN A 22 -14.38 -5.92 3.57
CA GLN A 22 -14.54 -5.87 5.03
C GLN A 22 -13.47 -5.06 5.76
N LEU A 23 -12.32 -4.79 5.13
CA LEU A 23 -11.23 -4.05 5.77
C LEU A 23 -10.53 -3.13 4.77
N ALA A 24 -10.14 -1.96 5.23
CA ALA A 24 -9.27 -1.04 4.52
C ALA A 24 -8.07 -0.67 5.39
N GLY A 25 -6.94 -0.38 4.77
CA GLY A 25 -5.74 -0.01 5.49
C GLY A 25 -4.68 0.64 4.60
N ALA A 26 -3.68 1.22 5.26
CA ALA A 26 -2.53 1.81 4.61
C ALA A 26 -1.25 1.40 5.34
N ALA A 27 -0.18 1.19 4.58
CA ALA A 27 1.17 1.04 5.10
C ALA A 27 2.04 2.11 4.46
N MET A 28 2.76 2.88 5.27
CA MET A 28 3.62 3.97 4.81
C MET A 28 5.02 3.82 5.40
N VAL A 29 6.03 4.10 4.59
CA VAL A 29 7.42 4.24 5.04
C VAL A 29 7.92 5.60 4.58
N PHE A 30 8.49 6.38 5.50
CA PHE A 30 8.94 7.74 5.25
C PHE A 30 10.18 8.07 6.07
N LEU A 31 10.99 8.99 5.55
CA LEU A 31 12.13 9.55 6.28
C LEU A 31 11.61 10.70 7.17
N PRO A 32 11.71 10.60 8.52
CA PRO A 32 11.08 11.57 9.43
C PRO A 32 11.79 12.93 9.50
N GLN A 33 13.08 13.00 9.13
CA GLN A 33 13.83 14.24 9.00
C GLN A 33 14.24 14.45 7.54
N GLY A 34 14.06 15.67 7.03
CA GLY A 34 14.41 16.03 5.66
C GLY A 34 15.93 16.07 5.42
N GLY A 35 16.33 15.89 4.17
CA GLY A 35 17.72 15.93 3.72
C GLY A 35 17.82 15.62 2.22
N ASN A 36 19.03 15.75 1.65
CA ASN A 36 19.28 15.33 0.28
C ASN A 36 19.33 13.79 0.22
N GLY A 37 18.39 13.17 -0.48
CA GLY A 37 18.35 11.72 -0.69
C GLY A 37 16.95 11.13 -0.63
N GLY A 38 16.89 9.81 -0.72
CA GLY A 38 15.66 9.04 -0.65
C GLY A 38 15.82 7.82 0.25
N LEU A 39 14.79 6.98 0.28
CA LEU A 39 14.86 5.67 0.90
C LEU A 39 15.25 4.62 -0.14
N CYS A 40 16.09 3.68 0.25
CA CYS A 40 16.45 2.50 -0.54
C CYS A 40 15.73 1.26 -0.01
N ASP A 41 15.21 0.44 -0.92
CA ASP A 41 14.72 -0.90 -0.59
C ASP A 41 15.88 -1.90 -0.63
N GLY A 42 16.37 -2.32 0.54
CA GLY A 42 17.41 -3.34 0.69
C GLY A 42 16.85 -4.77 0.80
N GLY A 43 15.54 -4.96 0.60
CA GLY A 43 14.84 -6.22 0.77
C GLY A 43 13.78 -6.16 1.88
N PRO A 44 13.01 -7.26 2.09
CA PRO A 44 11.98 -7.31 3.12
C PRO A 44 12.54 -6.95 4.51
N GLY A 45 11.91 -5.98 5.17
CA GLY A 45 12.33 -5.50 6.49
C GLY A 45 13.57 -4.60 6.51
N ASN A 46 14.24 -4.39 5.37
CA ASN A 46 15.47 -3.60 5.28
C ASN A 46 15.23 -2.34 4.44
N VAL A 47 14.93 -1.23 5.11
CA VAL A 47 14.79 0.09 4.49
C VAL A 47 15.73 1.06 5.19
N PHE A 48 16.51 1.81 4.40
CA PHE A 48 17.50 2.75 4.92
C PHE A 48 17.61 3.99 4.03
N ALA A 49 18.15 5.08 4.59
CA ALA A 49 18.40 6.31 3.86
C ALA A 49 19.59 6.16 2.90
N CYS A 50 19.50 6.71 1.69
CA CYS A 50 20.54 6.64 0.68
C CYS A 50 20.48 7.85 -0.28
N GLY A 51 21.56 8.11 -1.02
CA GLY A 51 21.63 9.29 -1.91
C GLY A 51 20.68 9.23 -3.10
N LYS A 52 20.45 8.04 -3.68
CA LYS A 52 19.51 7.82 -4.79
C LYS A 52 18.51 6.74 -4.40
N GLY A 53 17.31 7.16 -4.01
CA GLY A 53 16.30 6.25 -3.49
C GLY A 53 15.78 5.26 -4.53
N THR A 54 15.39 4.09 -4.04
CA THR A 54 14.81 2.97 -4.80
C THR A 54 13.55 2.42 -4.15
N MET A 55 13.07 3.08 -3.09
CA MET A 55 11.91 2.67 -2.34
C MET A 55 10.64 3.22 -2.98
N PHE A 56 9.82 2.31 -3.52
CA PHE A 56 8.53 2.61 -4.16
C PHE A 56 7.39 1.97 -3.36
N GLY A 57 6.16 2.44 -3.58
CA GLY A 57 4.97 1.92 -2.88
C GLY A 57 4.77 0.41 -3.02
N GLY A 58 5.22 -0.18 -4.13
CA GLY A 58 5.18 -1.63 -4.37
C GLY A 58 6.25 -2.45 -3.63
N LYS A 59 7.13 -1.80 -2.84
CA LYS A 59 8.20 -2.44 -2.07
C LYS A 59 7.75 -2.72 -0.64
N THR A 60 8.48 -2.21 0.36
CA THR A 60 8.17 -2.40 1.78
C THR A 60 6.72 -2.06 2.13
N PRO A 61 6.12 -0.94 1.66
CA PRO A 61 4.73 -0.64 1.97
C PRO A 61 3.74 -1.74 1.54
N ALA A 62 3.80 -2.17 0.27
CA ALA A 62 2.95 -3.25 -0.21
C ALA A 62 3.22 -4.56 0.54
N ARG A 63 4.49 -4.96 0.71
CA ARG A 63 4.84 -6.18 1.46
C ARG A 63 4.27 -6.17 2.88
N THR A 64 4.34 -5.04 3.59
CA THR A 64 3.75 -4.87 4.91
C THR A 64 2.23 -5.04 4.87
N PHE A 65 1.54 -4.37 3.94
CA PHE A 65 0.09 -4.49 3.80
C PHE A 65 -0.34 -5.93 3.50
N TYR A 66 0.26 -6.58 2.51
CA TYR A 66 -0.09 -7.96 2.13
C TYR A 66 0.22 -8.97 3.24
N THR A 67 1.34 -8.81 3.96
CA THR A 67 1.69 -9.67 5.09
C THR A 67 0.66 -9.55 6.21
N ALA A 68 0.30 -8.32 6.59
CA ALA A 68 -0.69 -8.06 7.62
C ALA A 68 -2.09 -8.57 7.20
N MET A 69 -2.57 -8.18 6.02
CA MET A 69 -3.91 -8.56 5.56
C MET A 69 -4.06 -10.06 5.35
N LYS A 70 -3.00 -10.76 4.91
CA LYS A 70 -3.03 -12.22 4.81
C LYS A 70 -3.24 -12.88 6.19
N ALA A 71 -2.55 -12.41 7.22
CA ALA A 71 -2.72 -12.94 8.57
C ALA A 71 -4.08 -12.56 9.18
N ILE A 72 -4.52 -11.31 9.01
CA ILE A 72 -5.79 -10.81 9.57
C ILE A 72 -6.99 -11.54 8.95
N LEU A 73 -6.94 -11.82 7.65
CA LEU A 73 -8.03 -12.44 6.91
C LEU A 73 -7.92 -13.96 6.80
N ASP A 74 -6.93 -14.58 7.47
CA ASP A 74 -6.74 -16.02 7.41
C ASP A 74 -7.98 -16.77 7.93
N GLY A 75 -8.40 -17.79 7.19
CA GLY A 75 -9.61 -18.56 7.50
C GLY A 75 -10.95 -17.84 7.25
N GLN A 76 -10.96 -16.57 6.83
CA GLN A 76 -12.20 -15.86 6.54
C GLN A 76 -12.66 -16.10 5.09
N PRO A 77 -13.97 -16.32 4.85
CA PRO A 77 -14.48 -16.47 3.49
C PRO A 77 -14.37 -15.14 2.72
N PRO A 78 -14.12 -15.16 1.40
CA PRO A 78 -14.15 -13.95 0.59
C PRO A 78 -15.55 -13.32 0.57
N LEU A 79 -15.65 -12.03 0.90
CA LEU A 79 -16.88 -11.27 0.76
C LEU A 79 -16.90 -10.50 -0.57
N ALA A 80 -18.01 -10.61 -1.30
CA ALA A 80 -18.25 -9.81 -2.48
C ALA A 80 -18.51 -8.34 -2.11
N LEU A 81 -18.28 -7.42 -3.06
CA LEU A 81 -18.79 -6.06 -2.92
C LEU A 81 -20.32 -6.07 -2.93
N PRO A 82 -20.99 -5.15 -2.23
CA PRO A 82 -22.42 -4.95 -2.40
C PRO A 82 -22.75 -4.69 -3.88
N PRO A 83 -23.92 -5.14 -4.36
CA PRO A 83 -24.37 -4.80 -5.71
C PRO A 83 -24.41 -3.28 -5.89
N ALA A 84 -24.20 -2.81 -7.11
CA ALA A 84 -24.37 -1.39 -7.40
C ALA A 84 -25.85 -1.01 -7.19
N ASP A 85 -26.10 0.26 -6.87
CA ASP A 85 -27.48 0.73 -6.69
C ASP A 85 -28.21 0.67 -8.05
N PRO A 86 -29.35 -0.06 -8.15
CA PRO A 86 -30.09 -0.26 -9.40
C PRO A 86 -30.49 1.04 -10.12
N ARG A 87 -30.55 2.16 -9.40
CA ARG A 87 -30.78 3.49 -9.98
C ARG A 87 -29.70 3.89 -11.00
N TYR A 88 -28.46 3.44 -10.80
CA TYR A 88 -27.30 3.81 -11.61
C TYR A 88 -26.83 2.70 -12.55
N GLU A 89 -27.42 1.50 -12.49
CA GLU A 89 -27.07 0.38 -13.39
C GLU A 89 -27.69 0.52 -14.79
N ARG A 90 -28.74 1.33 -14.94
CA ARG A 90 -29.38 1.59 -16.23
C ARG A 90 -28.77 2.84 -16.87
N ALA A 91 -27.92 2.65 -17.87
CA ALA A 91 -27.57 3.72 -18.80
C ALA A 91 -28.87 4.22 -19.46
N ARG A 92 -29.15 5.52 -19.34
CA ARG A 92 -30.21 6.18 -20.11
C ARG A 92 -29.78 6.37 -21.55
#